data_AF-A0A932EDY4-F1
#
_entry.id   AF-A0A932EDY4-F1
#
_cell.length_a   1.000
_cell.length_b   1.000
_cell.length_c   1.000
_cell.angle_alpha   90.00
_cell.angle_beta   90.00
_cell.angle_gamma   90.00
#
_symmetry.space_group_name_H-M   'P 1'
#
loop_
_entity.id
_entity.type
_entity.pdbx_description
1 polymer ?
#
loop_
_entity_poly.entity_id
_entity_poly.type
_entity_poly.pdbx_seq_one_letter_code
_entity_poly.pdbx_strand_id
1 'polypeptide(L)'
;MLGKIVIDGKDTKMENPNLRNLVAEVSIAKPRIWLPQKIVGGSRGRVPDNAQLTNWNQFKASSHKSASTGGRESTDRTREYSLKIGLLNCGAKKNIIRSLLKRGVTVYELPWNFDPFGSNKDLKRGVAPEEGFPSARSSTQQTTINSRTRSEHRRGGNWRQDPEFEIPKLDGLVISNGPGDPKMAKETIQIIKKSMDRKLPTFGICLGNQLLALAAGGDTYKLKFGHRAQNQPTIEVKSGRCYITTQNHGFAVSEKKLPAGFARWFYNANDNTNEGIIHKSLPFFSIQFHPEAAPGPTDTEFLFDYFLERITKHK
;
A
#
# COMPACT_ATOMS: atom_id res chain seq x y z
N MET A 1 -3.74 -25.28 -7.05
CA MET A 1 -4.69 -26.01 -7.92
C MET A 1 -5.58 -24.99 -8.59
N LEU A 2 -5.80 -25.07 -9.89
CA LEU A 2 -6.83 -24.25 -10.53
C LEU A 2 -8.20 -24.86 -10.26
N GLY A 3 -9.22 -24.01 -10.15
CA GLY A 3 -10.60 -24.43 -9.91
C GLY A 3 -11.55 -23.37 -10.45
N LYS A 4 -12.80 -23.75 -10.67
CA LYS A 4 -13.89 -22.87 -11.08
C LYS A 4 -15.17 -23.28 -10.33
N ILE A 5 -16.02 -22.32 -10.03
CA ILE A 5 -17.36 -22.57 -9.48
C ILE A 5 -18.35 -22.41 -10.64
N VAL A 6 -19.16 -23.43 -10.90
CA VAL A 6 -20.21 -23.41 -11.92
C VAL A 6 -21.54 -23.20 -11.23
N ILE A 7 -22.28 -22.18 -11.63
CA ILE A 7 -23.58 -21.81 -11.05
C ILE A 7 -24.60 -21.77 -12.19
N ASP A 8 -25.76 -22.40 -11.98
CA ASP A 8 -26.88 -22.42 -12.94
C ASP A 8 -26.48 -22.88 -14.34
N GLY A 9 -25.58 -23.86 -14.42
CA GLY A 9 -25.05 -24.38 -15.68
C GLY A 9 -24.15 -23.42 -16.47
N LYS A 10 -23.85 -22.23 -15.95
CA LYS A 10 -22.94 -21.27 -16.59
C LYS A 10 -21.50 -21.68 -16.36
N ASP A 11 -20.97 -22.44 -17.32
CA ASP A 11 -19.59 -22.86 -17.28
C ASP A 11 -18.65 -21.82 -17.90
N THR A 12 -17.56 -21.51 -17.18
CA THR A 12 -16.53 -20.57 -17.62
C THR A 12 -15.21 -21.30 -17.88
N LYS A 13 -14.37 -20.71 -18.74
CA LYS A 13 -13.05 -21.26 -19.03
C LYS A 13 -12.16 -21.15 -17.79
N MET A 14 -11.42 -22.22 -17.50
CA MET A 14 -10.44 -22.20 -16.43
C MET A 14 -9.26 -21.30 -16.80
N GLU A 15 -8.82 -20.46 -15.87
CA GLU A 15 -7.75 -19.49 -16.07
C GLU A 15 -6.74 -19.56 -14.90
N ASN A 16 -5.46 -19.35 -15.19
CA ASN A 16 -4.45 -19.11 -14.17
C ASN A 16 -4.20 -17.60 -13.98
N PRO A 17 -4.73 -16.97 -12.93
CA PRO A 17 -4.60 -15.53 -12.73
C PRO A 17 -3.16 -15.09 -12.44
N ASN A 18 -2.24 -16.01 -12.08
CA ASN A 18 -0.83 -15.67 -11.85
C ASN A 18 -0.07 -15.33 -13.14
N LEU A 19 -0.67 -15.55 -14.32
CA LEU A 19 -0.11 -15.14 -15.61
C LEU A 19 -0.39 -13.66 -15.93
N ARG A 20 -1.18 -12.97 -15.09
CA ARG A 20 -1.52 -11.55 -15.21
C ARG A 20 -0.86 -10.73 -14.09
N ASN A 21 -0.74 -9.43 -14.33
CA ASN A 21 -0.33 -8.49 -13.31
C ASN A 21 -1.52 -8.11 -12.42
N LEU A 22 -1.84 -8.97 -11.44
CA LEU A 22 -2.97 -8.76 -10.54
C LEU A 22 -2.82 -7.50 -9.68
N VAL A 23 -1.60 -6.99 -9.47
CA VAL A 23 -1.35 -5.73 -8.78
C VAL A 23 -2.01 -4.56 -9.51
N ALA A 24 -1.92 -4.53 -10.84
CA ALA A 24 -2.52 -3.50 -11.67
C ALA A 24 -4.06 -3.49 -11.60
N GLU A 25 -4.66 -4.65 -11.34
CA GLU A 25 -6.12 -4.83 -11.28
C GLU A 25 -6.72 -4.33 -9.96
N VAL A 26 -5.93 -4.30 -8.88
CA VAL A 26 -6.43 -3.98 -7.53
C VAL A 26 -5.88 -2.67 -6.96
N SER A 27 -4.82 -2.12 -7.55
CA SER A 27 -4.27 -0.84 -7.15
C SER A 27 -5.29 0.29 -7.31
N ILE A 28 -5.17 1.32 -6.48
CA ILE A 28 -5.89 2.58 -6.69
C ILE A 28 -5.52 3.21 -8.04
N ALA A 29 -6.50 3.88 -8.66
CA ALA A 29 -6.31 4.52 -9.97
C ALA A 29 -5.63 5.90 -9.88
N LYS A 30 -5.83 6.63 -8.78
CA LYS A 30 -5.28 7.98 -8.56
C LYS A 30 -4.70 8.08 -7.15
N PRO A 31 -3.61 8.83 -6.96
CA PRO A 31 -3.04 9.05 -5.63
C PRO A 31 -4.03 9.63 -4.62
N ARG A 32 -3.81 9.33 -3.34
CA ARG A 32 -4.61 9.80 -2.21
C ARG A 32 -3.71 10.22 -1.06
N ILE A 33 -4.21 11.12 -0.20
CA ILE A 33 -3.51 11.56 1.00
C ILE A 33 -4.35 11.20 2.21
N TRP A 34 -3.72 10.58 3.19
CA TRP A 34 -4.31 10.23 4.47
C TRP A 34 -3.60 10.99 5.57
N LEU A 35 -4.37 11.73 6.36
CA LEU A 35 -3.86 12.53 7.46
C LEU A 35 -4.04 11.77 8.78
N PRO A 36 -3.07 11.87 9.71
CA PRO A 36 -3.26 11.34 11.05
C PRO A 36 -4.41 12.11 11.74
N GLN A 37 -5.22 11.43 12.54
CA GLN A 37 -6.24 12.12 13.33
C GLN A 37 -5.55 13.05 14.35
N LYS A 38 -6.07 14.27 14.54
CA LYS A 38 -5.65 15.11 15.66
C LYS A 38 -5.95 14.38 16.97
N ILE A 39 -4.93 14.16 17.80
CA ILE A 39 -5.15 13.72 19.19
C ILE A 39 -5.79 14.90 19.92
N VAL A 40 -7.12 14.91 19.98
CA VAL A 40 -7.86 15.87 20.81
C VAL A 40 -7.83 15.33 22.23
N GLY A 41 -7.05 15.96 23.11
CA GLY A 41 -7.19 15.91 24.57
C GLY A 41 -7.24 14.53 25.22
N GLY A 42 -6.09 14.07 25.74
CA GLY A 42 -6.02 13.36 27.01
C GLY A 42 -7.01 12.20 27.25
N SER A 43 -7.08 11.22 26.34
CA SER A 43 -7.50 9.87 26.70
C SER A 43 -7.10 8.90 25.58
N ARG A 44 -6.54 7.74 25.92
CA ARG A 44 -6.25 6.65 24.97
C ARG A 44 -7.57 6.03 24.50
N GLY A 45 -8.31 6.78 23.68
CA GLY A 45 -9.57 6.38 23.07
C GLY A 45 -9.34 5.65 21.75
N ARG A 46 -10.05 4.54 21.59
CA ARG A 46 -10.14 3.68 20.38
C ARG A 46 -10.21 4.53 19.09
N VAL A 47 -9.35 4.22 18.10
CA VAL A 47 -9.46 4.78 16.74
C VAL A 47 -10.77 4.26 16.13
N PRO A 48 -11.72 5.12 15.70
CA PRO A 48 -12.93 4.68 15.02
C PRO A 48 -12.58 4.00 13.68
N ASP A 49 -13.34 2.96 13.28
CA ASP A 49 -13.12 2.15 12.06
C ASP A 49 -13.10 2.95 10.73
N ASN A 50 -13.51 4.20 10.79
CA ASN A 50 -13.75 5.17 9.74
C ASN A 50 -12.69 6.29 9.78
N ALA A 51 -11.49 5.98 9.30
CA ALA A 51 -10.52 7.00 8.88
C ALA A 51 -11.16 7.91 7.82
N GLN A 52 -11.22 9.22 8.06
CA GLN A 52 -11.83 10.18 7.14
C GLN A 52 -10.88 10.49 5.97
N LEU A 53 -11.36 10.27 4.75
CA LEU A 53 -10.77 10.83 3.54
C LEU A 53 -10.89 12.36 3.60
N THR A 54 -9.78 13.08 3.71
CA THR A 54 -9.77 14.53 3.51
C THR A 54 -9.30 14.82 2.09
N ASN A 55 -10.18 15.40 1.26
CA ASN A 55 -9.80 15.87 -0.07
C ASN A 55 -8.78 17.01 0.05
N TRP A 56 -7.82 17.08 -0.89
CA TRP A 56 -6.78 18.12 -0.95
C TRP A 56 -7.32 19.56 -0.85
N ASN A 57 -8.49 19.81 -1.43
CA ASN A 57 -9.14 21.12 -1.38
C ASN A 57 -9.58 21.54 0.04
N GLN A 58 -9.88 20.59 0.93
CA GLN A 58 -10.10 20.88 2.36
C GLN A 58 -8.79 21.26 3.06
N PHE A 59 -7.67 20.62 2.70
CA PHE A 59 -6.34 20.94 3.23
C PHE A 59 -5.90 22.37 2.86
N LYS A 60 -6.07 22.78 1.59
CA LYS A 60 -5.76 24.16 1.16
C LYS A 60 -6.63 25.23 1.84
N ALA A 61 -7.91 24.93 2.06
CA ALA A 61 -8.83 25.88 2.71
C ALA A 61 -8.47 26.14 4.18
N SER A 62 -7.91 25.15 4.88
CA SER A 62 -7.39 25.31 6.24
C SER A 62 -6.02 26.02 6.31
N SER A 63 -5.21 25.98 5.26
CA SER A 63 -3.88 26.60 5.24
C SER A 63 -3.87 28.08 4.77
N HIS A 64 -4.98 28.59 4.21
CA HIS A 64 -5.07 29.97 3.69
C HIS A 64 -5.81 30.98 4.57
N LYS A 65 -6.29 30.59 5.77
CA LYS A 65 -6.80 31.56 6.75
C LYS A 65 -5.68 32.05 7.68
N SER A 66 -4.77 32.87 7.16
CA SER A 66 -3.99 33.78 8.00
C SER A 66 -3.67 35.07 7.25
N ALA A 67 -4.60 36.01 7.26
CA ALA A 67 -4.33 37.41 6.98
C ALA A 67 -5.46 38.28 7.55
N SER A 68 -5.35 38.66 8.83
CA SER A 68 -5.53 40.05 9.28
C SER A 68 -5.54 40.17 10.81
N THR A 69 -4.64 41.05 11.28
CA THR A 69 -4.72 41.95 12.45
C THR A 69 -5.05 41.42 13.85
N GLY A 70 -4.10 41.60 14.77
CA GLY A 70 -4.39 41.79 16.20
C GLY A 70 -3.51 40.95 17.11
N GLY A 71 -2.66 41.61 17.89
CA GLY A 71 -1.64 40.98 18.73
C GLY A 71 -2.19 40.08 19.83
N ARG A 72 -1.58 38.89 19.94
CA ARG A 72 -1.27 38.18 21.17
C ARG A 72 -0.32 37.04 20.76
N GLU A 73 0.86 37.00 21.35
CA GLU A 73 1.70 35.80 21.36
C GLU A 73 0.87 34.66 21.97
N SER A 74 0.28 33.85 21.09
CA SER A 74 -0.30 32.57 21.45
C SER A 74 0.54 31.52 20.76
N THR A 75 0.93 30.53 21.55
CA THR A 75 1.87 29.47 21.25
C THR A 75 1.40 28.59 20.09
N ASP A 76 1.64 29.01 18.85
CA ASP A 76 1.47 28.14 17.67
C ASP A 76 2.68 27.20 17.53
N ARG A 77 2.84 26.28 18.48
CA ARG A 77 3.81 25.17 18.42
C ARG A 77 3.21 23.88 17.85
N THR A 78 2.11 23.96 17.09
CA THR A 78 1.39 22.76 16.58
C THR A 78 1.66 22.42 15.12
N ARG A 79 2.62 23.10 14.46
CA ARG A 79 3.22 22.63 13.18
C ARG A 79 4.21 21.49 13.40
N GLU A 80 3.82 20.48 14.18
CA GLU A 80 4.64 19.32 14.47
C GLU A 80 4.85 18.52 13.17
N TYR A 81 6.12 18.31 12.79
CA TYR A 81 6.53 17.72 11.52
C TYR A 81 6.04 16.26 11.39
N SER A 82 4.83 16.07 10.87
CA SER A 82 4.34 14.74 10.47
C SER A 82 5.22 14.19 9.35
N LEU A 83 5.86 13.04 9.58
CA LEU A 83 6.64 12.33 8.57
C LEU A 83 5.74 12.02 7.36
N LYS A 84 6.30 12.19 6.15
CA LYS A 84 5.60 11.99 4.88
C LYS A 84 5.98 10.64 4.31
N ILE A 85 5.08 9.68 4.43
CA ILE A 85 5.32 8.30 3.99
C ILE A 85 4.63 8.08 2.65
N GLY A 86 5.38 7.70 1.62
CA GLY A 86 4.80 7.16 0.40
C GLY A 86 4.39 5.71 0.62
N LEU A 87 3.21 5.32 0.15
CA LEU A 87 2.76 3.93 0.16
C LEU A 87 2.43 3.51 -1.28
N LEU A 88 3.25 2.64 -1.88
CA LEU A 88 2.93 2.03 -3.17
C LEU A 88 1.83 0.98 -2.95
N ASN A 89 0.62 1.30 -3.41
CA ASN A 89 -0.54 0.44 -3.27
C ASN A 89 -0.50 -0.68 -4.31
N CYS A 90 -0.14 -1.87 -3.86
CA CYS A 90 -0.15 -3.09 -4.68
C CYS A 90 -1.39 -3.97 -4.42
N GLY A 91 -2.46 -3.41 -3.86
CA GLY A 91 -3.57 -4.13 -3.21
C GLY A 91 -3.57 -3.96 -1.69
N ALA A 92 -3.22 -2.75 -1.23
CA ALA A 92 -2.96 -2.46 0.18
C ALA A 92 -4.18 -2.75 1.07
N LYS A 93 -3.96 -3.53 2.13
CA LYS A 93 -4.93 -3.65 3.22
C LYS A 93 -5.03 -2.30 3.94
N LYS A 94 -6.26 -1.84 4.17
CA LYS A 94 -6.54 -0.59 4.89
C LYS A 94 -5.84 -0.52 6.25
N ASN A 95 -5.62 -1.65 6.91
CA ASN A 95 -4.99 -1.66 8.23
C ASN A 95 -3.51 -1.27 8.19
N ILE A 96 -2.80 -1.44 7.07
CA ILE A 96 -1.43 -0.91 6.91
C ILE A 96 -1.45 0.61 7.04
N ILE A 97 -2.37 1.27 6.32
CA ILE A 97 -2.55 2.72 6.38
C ILE A 97 -2.94 3.15 7.80
N ARG A 98 -3.91 2.48 8.43
CA ARG A 98 -4.32 2.80 9.82
C ARG A 98 -3.17 2.65 10.82
N SER A 99 -2.36 1.59 10.71
CA SER A 99 -1.20 1.36 11.57
C SER A 99 -0.16 2.46 11.45
N LEU A 100 0.05 3.00 10.24
CA LEU A 100 0.90 4.17 10.02
C LEU A 100 0.27 5.44 10.62
N LEU A 101 -0.99 5.73 10.29
CA LEU A 101 -1.69 6.95 10.77
C LEU A 101 -1.76 7.03 12.31
N LYS A 102 -1.92 5.89 13.00
CA LYS A 102 -1.90 5.79 14.47
C LYS A 102 -0.59 6.31 15.09
N ARG A 103 0.48 6.36 14.31
CA ARG A 103 1.82 6.84 14.70
C ARG A 103 2.08 8.29 14.29
N GLY A 104 1.04 9.04 13.91
CA GLY A 104 1.13 10.47 13.66
C GLY A 104 1.78 10.87 12.34
N VAL A 105 1.86 9.95 11.37
CA VAL A 105 2.46 10.23 10.04
C VAL A 105 1.39 10.51 8.99
N THR A 106 1.77 11.25 7.95
CA THR A 106 0.96 11.49 6.75
C THR A 106 1.29 10.42 5.72
N VAL A 107 0.27 9.75 5.17
CA VAL A 107 0.46 8.71 4.15
C VAL A 107 0.00 9.23 2.79
N TYR A 108 0.92 9.25 1.83
CA TYR A 108 0.65 9.47 0.42
C TYR A 108 0.48 8.09 -0.23
N GLU A 109 -0.75 7.65 -0.41
CA GLU A 109 -1.09 6.39 -1.05
C GLU A 109 -1.02 6.57 -2.58
N LEU A 110 -0.17 5.80 -3.24
CA LEU A 110 0.19 5.94 -4.64
C LEU A 110 -0.22 4.69 -5.43
N PRO A 111 -0.68 4.82 -6.68
CA PRO A 111 -0.84 3.66 -7.57
C PRO A 111 0.45 2.85 -7.68
N TRP A 112 0.32 1.54 -7.89
CA TRP A 112 1.45 0.59 -8.01
C TRP A 112 2.56 0.99 -8.98
N ASN A 113 2.22 1.73 -10.04
CA ASN A 113 3.11 2.19 -11.12
C ASN A 113 3.42 3.69 -11.04
N PHE A 114 3.03 4.37 -9.97
CA PHE A 114 3.29 5.80 -9.81
C PHE A 114 4.70 6.03 -9.31
N ASP A 115 5.50 6.78 -10.06
CA ASP A 115 6.88 7.13 -9.70
C ASP A 115 6.92 8.48 -8.96
N PRO A 116 7.05 8.50 -7.60
CA PRO A 116 7.18 9.75 -6.85
C PRO A 116 8.56 10.40 -6.96
N PHE A 117 9.49 9.81 -7.74
CA PHE A 117 10.87 10.26 -7.87
C PHE A 117 11.20 10.82 -9.26
N GLY A 118 10.25 10.75 -10.20
CA GLY A 118 10.37 11.27 -11.55
C GLY A 118 10.31 12.79 -11.62
N SER A 119 10.67 13.37 -12.77
CA SER A 119 10.49 14.80 -13.01
C SER A 119 9.00 15.14 -13.21
N ASN A 120 8.57 16.40 -13.02
CA ASN A 120 7.18 16.84 -13.25
C ASN A 120 6.62 16.51 -14.65
N LYS A 121 7.47 16.16 -15.63
CA LYS A 121 7.04 15.69 -16.95
C LYS A 121 6.66 14.20 -16.98
N ASP A 122 7.22 13.38 -16.09
CA ASP A 122 7.00 11.93 -16.00
C ASP A 122 5.77 11.56 -15.16
N LEU A 123 5.40 12.44 -14.21
CA LEU A 123 4.20 12.33 -13.37
C LEU A 123 2.88 12.28 -14.17
N LYS A 124 2.91 12.69 -15.46
CA LYS A 124 1.78 12.62 -16.39
C LYS A 124 1.48 11.20 -16.92
N ARG A 125 2.33 10.20 -16.64
CA ARG A 125 2.19 8.82 -17.11
C ARG A 125 1.54 7.87 -16.10
N GLY A 126 0.73 8.38 -15.18
CA GLY A 126 -0.29 7.56 -14.51
C GLY A 126 -1.41 7.22 -15.50
N VAL A 127 -1.09 6.43 -16.53
CA VAL A 127 -2.09 5.97 -17.52
C VAL A 127 -2.99 4.99 -16.78
N ALA A 128 -4.23 5.42 -16.51
CA ALA A 128 -5.30 4.51 -16.13
C ALA A 128 -5.39 3.41 -17.21
N PRO A 129 -5.74 2.15 -16.88
CA PRO A 129 -6.02 1.16 -17.90
C PRO A 129 -7.06 1.73 -18.86
N GLU A 130 -6.79 1.71 -20.17
CA GLU A 130 -7.80 2.03 -21.17
C GLU A 130 -9.02 1.14 -20.92
N GLU A 131 -10.20 1.75 -20.83
CA GLU A 131 -11.46 1.01 -20.77
C GLU A 131 -11.62 0.19 -22.05
N GLY A 132 -11.34 -1.10 -21.95
CA GLY A 132 -11.33 -2.02 -23.08
C GLY A 132 -11.85 -3.40 -22.70
N PHE A 133 -13.10 -3.48 -22.22
CA PHE A 133 -13.87 -4.72 -22.29
C PHE A 133 -15.09 -4.50 -23.20
N PRO A 134 -15.20 -5.23 -24.33
CA PRO A 134 -16.41 -5.18 -25.14
C PRO A 134 -17.55 -5.85 -24.35
N SER A 135 -18.61 -5.08 -24.06
CA SER A 135 -19.87 -5.65 -23.57
C SER A 135 -20.51 -6.46 -24.68
N ALA A 136 -20.69 -7.76 -24.44
CA ALA A 136 -21.52 -8.60 -25.28
C ALA A 136 -22.97 -8.09 -25.20
N ARG A 137 -23.45 -7.47 -26.27
CA ARG A 137 -24.89 -7.27 -26.48
C ARG A 137 -25.51 -8.61 -26.87
N SER A 138 -26.55 -9.03 -26.15
CA SER A 138 -27.59 -9.90 -26.69
C SER A 138 -28.92 -9.16 -26.64
N SER A 139 -29.53 -9.07 -27.81
CA SER A 139 -30.84 -8.53 -28.13
C SER A 139 -31.99 -9.16 -27.34
N THR A 140 -32.90 -8.34 -26.79
CA THR A 140 -34.35 -8.62 -26.90
C THR A 140 -35.21 -7.40 -26.59
N GLN A 141 -36.00 -7.06 -27.60
CA GLN A 141 -37.35 -6.48 -27.63
C GLN A 141 -37.73 -5.25 -26.78
N GLN A 142 -38.36 -4.35 -27.54
CA GLN A 142 -38.89 -3.05 -27.24
C GLN A 142 -40.36 -3.20 -26.82
N THR A 143 -40.73 -2.74 -25.63
CA THR A 143 -42.12 -2.43 -25.30
C THR A 143 -42.19 -1.11 -24.53
N THR A 144 -42.95 -0.19 -25.14
CA THR A 144 -43.18 1.20 -24.81
C THR A 144 -44.24 1.32 -23.72
N ILE A 145 -43.96 1.96 -22.58
CA ILE A 145 -44.98 2.61 -21.74
C ILE A 145 -44.42 3.92 -21.15
N ASN A 146 -44.92 5.04 -21.68
CA ASN A 146 -44.95 6.40 -21.10
C ASN A 146 -45.73 6.36 -19.76
N SER A 147 -45.60 7.21 -18.75
CA SER A 147 -44.81 8.41 -18.46
C SER A 147 -45.07 8.72 -16.98
N ARG A 148 -44.07 9.25 -16.26
CA ARG A 148 -44.20 10.17 -15.10
C ARG A 148 -42.79 10.53 -14.64
N THR A 149 -42.25 11.54 -15.30
CA THR A 149 -41.01 12.22 -14.91
C THR A 149 -41.26 13.02 -13.64
N ARG A 150 -40.59 12.66 -12.55
CA ARG A 150 -40.39 13.56 -11.40
C ARG A 150 -39.05 14.25 -11.58
N SER A 151 -39.11 15.56 -11.67
CA SER A 151 -37.99 16.47 -11.86
C SER A 151 -37.08 16.50 -10.63
N GLU A 152 -35.92 15.87 -10.71
CA GLU A 152 -34.80 16.22 -9.83
C GLU A 152 -33.79 17.05 -10.62
N HIS A 153 -33.66 18.29 -10.16
CA HIS A 153 -32.72 19.28 -10.65
C HIS A 153 -31.30 18.71 -10.67
N ARG A 154 -30.81 18.41 -11.87
CA ARG A 154 -29.38 18.31 -12.15
C ARG A 154 -28.75 19.69 -11.96
N ARG A 155 -28.27 19.99 -10.75
CA ARG A 155 -27.23 21.00 -10.58
C ARG A 155 -25.95 20.43 -11.17
N GLY A 156 -25.61 20.88 -12.37
CA GLY A 156 -24.30 20.68 -12.97
C GLY A 156 -23.22 21.15 -12.00
N GLY A 157 -22.53 20.20 -11.39
CA GLY A 157 -21.30 20.48 -10.67
C GLY A 157 -20.27 20.88 -11.70
N ASN A 158 -19.89 22.17 -11.71
CA ASN A 158 -18.70 22.66 -12.36
C ASN A 158 -17.50 21.83 -11.88
N TRP A 159 -17.07 20.86 -12.67
CA TRP A 159 -15.81 20.16 -12.48
C TRP A 159 -14.69 21.14 -12.80
N ARG A 160 -14.26 21.90 -11.78
CA ARG A 160 -12.97 22.57 -11.83
C ARG A 160 -11.92 21.48 -12.07
N GLN A 161 -11.09 21.66 -13.09
CA GLN A 161 -9.88 20.87 -13.29
C GLN A 161 -9.14 20.81 -11.94
N ASP A 162 -9.00 19.61 -11.37
CA ASP A 162 -8.32 19.43 -10.09
C ASP A 162 -6.88 19.94 -10.24
N PRO A 163 -6.41 20.84 -9.36
CA PRO A 163 -5.04 21.33 -9.41
C PRO A 163 -4.07 20.16 -9.24
N GLU A 164 -3.04 20.15 -10.08
CA GLU A 164 -1.96 19.16 -10.20
C GLU A 164 -1.58 18.54 -8.83
N PHE A 165 -1.69 17.22 -8.71
CA PHE A 165 -1.35 16.49 -7.49
C PHE A 165 0.17 16.52 -7.28
N GLU A 166 0.62 17.36 -6.35
CA GLU A 166 2.04 17.52 -6.04
C GLU A 166 2.47 16.59 -4.90
N ILE A 167 3.47 15.74 -5.16
CA ILE A 167 4.08 14.90 -4.14
C ILE A 167 5.24 15.64 -3.48
N PRO A 168 5.22 15.84 -2.15
CA PRO A 168 6.35 16.42 -1.45
C PRO A 168 7.51 15.43 -1.42
N LYS A 169 8.69 15.90 -1.03
CA LYS A 169 9.78 15.02 -0.62
C LYS A 169 9.28 14.07 0.48
N LEU A 170 9.39 12.76 0.21
CA LEU A 170 9.01 11.70 1.13
C LEU A 170 10.15 11.43 2.13
N ASP A 171 9.79 11.11 3.37
CA ASP A 171 10.71 10.70 4.43
C ASP A 171 10.96 9.18 4.43
N GLY A 172 10.02 8.40 3.87
CA GLY A 172 10.13 6.95 3.74
C GLY A 172 9.13 6.38 2.73
N LEU A 173 9.37 5.14 2.30
CA LEU A 173 8.52 4.41 1.37
C LEU A 173 8.05 3.09 1.99
N VAL A 174 6.76 2.81 1.90
CA VAL A 174 6.16 1.51 2.23
C VAL A 174 5.68 0.85 0.94
N ILE A 175 5.98 -0.42 0.76
CA ILE A 175 5.47 -1.24 -0.34
C ILE A 175 4.46 -2.21 0.27
N SER A 176 3.18 -2.05 -0.10
CA SER A 176 2.11 -2.80 0.54
C SER A 176 2.12 -4.29 0.19
N ASN A 177 1.24 -5.03 0.85
CA ASN A 177 0.83 -6.34 0.37
C ASN A 177 0.15 -6.25 -1.02
N GLY A 178 -0.07 -7.40 -1.64
CA GLY A 178 -0.77 -7.49 -2.92
C GLY A 178 -0.96 -8.93 -3.41
N PRO A 179 -1.73 -9.12 -4.48
CA PRO A 179 -1.96 -10.41 -5.12
C PRO A 179 -0.91 -10.73 -6.20
N GLY A 180 -0.91 -11.99 -6.64
CA GLY A 180 -0.24 -12.42 -7.87
C GLY A 180 1.25 -12.76 -7.73
N ASP A 181 1.89 -12.99 -8.88
CA ASP A 181 3.32 -13.22 -8.98
C ASP A 181 4.06 -11.87 -8.95
N PRO A 182 5.01 -11.66 -8.01
CA PRO A 182 5.75 -10.39 -7.91
C PRO A 182 6.54 -10.04 -9.18
N LYS A 183 6.93 -11.03 -10.01
CA LYS A 183 7.67 -10.80 -11.26
C LYS A 183 6.83 -10.11 -12.34
N MET A 184 5.51 -10.07 -12.17
CA MET A 184 4.59 -9.39 -13.09
C MET A 184 4.53 -7.87 -12.86
N ALA A 185 4.93 -7.37 -11.68
CA ALA A 185 4.89 -5.95 -11.34
C ALA A 185 6.22 -5.22 -11.62
N LYS A 186 6.67 -5.28 -12.89
CA LYS A 186 8.00 -4.78 -13.31
C LYS A 186 8.19 -3.29 -13.05
N GLU A 187 7.16 -2.49 -13.28
CA GLU A 187 7.17 -1.04 -13.07
C GLU A 187 7.40 -0.71 -11.60
N THR A 188 6.68 -1.39 -10.70
CA THR A 188 6.87 -1.24 -9.25
C THR A 188 8.29 -1.61 -8.83
N ILE A 189 8.86 -2.69 -9.38
CA ILE A 189 10.25 -3.08 -9.11
C ILE A 189 11.22 -1.95 -9.48
N GLN A 190 11.02 -1.28 -10.62
CA GLN A 190 11.87 -0.14 -11.02
C GLN A 190 11.71 1.07 -10.09
N ILE A 191 10.49 1.36 -9.63
CA ILE A 191 10.25 2.45 -8.67
C ILE A 191 10.94 2.16 -7.32
N ILE A 192 10.87 0.91 -6.84
CA ILE A 192 11.54 0.50 -5.61
C ILE A 192 13.06 0.61 -5.77
N LYS A 193 13.61 0.23 -6.92
CA LYS A 193 15.03 0.40 -7.22
C LYS A 193 15.45 1.88 -7.12
N LYS A 194 14.66 2.80 -7.68
CA LYS A 194 14.89 4.26 -7.54
C LYS A 194 14.85 4.72 -6.07
N SER A 195 13.95 4.17 -5.25
CA SER A 195 13.90 4.45 -3.80
C SER A 195 15.21 4.01 -3.12
N MET A 196 15.69 2.81 -3.47
CA MET A 196 16.92 2.25 -2.91
C MET A 196 18.17 3.03 -3.36
N ASP A 197 18.26 3.43 -4.62
CA ASP A 197 19.37 4.26 -5.12
C ASP A 197 19.47 5.59 -4.37
N ARG A 198 18.32 6.13 -3.96
CA ARG A 198 18.21 7.35 -3.13
C ARG A 198 18.45 7.10 -1.63
N LYS A 199 18.67 5.86 -1.23
CA LYS A 199 18.81 5.43 0.17
C LYS A 199 17.59 5.77 1.04
N LEU A 200 16.43 5.99 0.44
CA LEU A 200 15.21 6.31 1.18
C LEU A 200 14.80 5.11 2.04
N PRO A 201 14.56 5.29 3.36
CA PRO A 201 14.07 4.22 4.21
C PRO A 201 12.86 3.52 3.59
N THR A 202 12.99 2.21 3.34
CA THR A 202 12.01 1.46 2.56
C THR A 202 11.59 0.19 3.31
N PHE A 203 10.28 0.03 3.50
CA PHE A 203 9.68 -1.09 4.21
C PHE A 203 8.69 -1.87 3.32
N GLY A 204 8.98 -3.14 3.06
CA GLY A 204 8.09 -4.03 2.29
C GLY A 204 7.26 -4.99 3.15
N ILE A 205 5.98 -5.17 2.82
CA ILE A 205 5.06 -6.09 3.53
C ILE A 205 4.47 -7.11 2.56
N CYS A 206 4.57 -8.40 2.87
CA CYS A 206 4.04 -9.51 2.08
C CYS A 206 4.56 -9.48 0.62
N LEU A 207 3.74 -9.07 -0.35
CA LEU A 207 4.20 -8.83 -1.72
C LEU A 207 5.35 -7.81 -1.76
N GLY A 208 5.32 -6.79 -0.90
CA GLY A 208 6.40 -5.81 -0.77
C GLY A 208 7.75 -6.42 -0.39
N ASN A 209 7.78 -7.54 0.34
CA ASN A 209 9.03 -8.28 0.61
C ASN A 209 9.64 -8.83 -0.67
N GLN A 210 8.79 -9.43 -1.49
CA GLN A 210 9.18 -10.04 -2.76
C GLN A 210 9.63 -8.98 -3.76
N LEU A 211 8.90 -7.87 -3.87
CA LEU A 211 9.24 -6.77 -4.77
C LEU A 211 10.53 -6.07 -4.36
N LEU A 212 10.75 -5.86 -3.05
CA LEU A 212 12.01 -5.29 -2.54
C LEU A 212 13.19 -6.22 -2.82
N ALA A 213 13.03 -7.53 -2.59
CA ALA A 213 14.07 -8.51 -2.92
C ALA A 213 14.40 -8.51 -4.42
N LEU A 214 13.39 -8.50 -5.30
CA LEU A 214 13.58 -8.43 -6.75
C LEU A 214 14.27 -7.12 -7.19
N ALA A 215 13.87 -5.98 -6.64
CA ALA A 215 14.48 -4.68 -6.93
C ALA A 215 15.97 -4.63 -6.52
N ALA A 216 16.32 -5.35 -5.45
CA ALA A 216 17.68 -5.51 -4.96
C ALA A 216 18.51 -6.55 -5.76
N GLY A 217 17.93 -7.23 -6.76
CA GLY A 217 18.59 -8.23 -7.60
C GLY A 217 18.48 -9.68 -7.11
N GLY A 218 17.64 -9.94 -6.10
CA GLY A 218 17.30 -11.28 -5.64
C GLY A 218 16.31 -12.00 -6.55
N ASP A 219 15.72 -13.07 -6.04
CA ASP A 219 14.72 -13.85 -6.79
C ASP A 219 13.58 -14.36 -5.90
N THR A 220 12.50 -14.79 -6.54
CA THR A 220 11.30 -15.33 -5.91
C THR A 220 10.85 -16.62 -6.59
N TYR A 221 10.15 -17.46 -5.85
CA TYR A 221 9.59 -18.72 -6.35
C TYR A 221 8.19 -18.95 -5.80
N LYS A 222 7.42 -19.79 -6.49
CA LYS A 222 6.07 -20.18 -6.09
C LYS A 222 6.12 -21.32 -5.07
N LEU A 223 5.44 -21.15 -3.94
CA LEU A 223 5.27 -22.20 -2.94
C LEU A 223 4.28 -23.25 -3.46
N LYS A 224 4.43 -24.51 -3.03
CA LYS A 224 3.53 -25.62 -3.42
C LYS A 224 2.09 -25.32 -3.04
N PHE A 225 1.87 -24.89 -1.80
CA PHE A 225 0.56 -24.53 -1.27
C PHE A 225 0.50 -23.08 -0.80
N GLY A 226 1.61 -22.48 -0.36
CA GLY A 226 1.63 -21.12 0.21
C GLY A 226 1.19 -21.09 1.67
N HIS A 227 1.42 -19.97 2.35
CA HIS A 227 1.03 -19.77 3.75
C HIS A 227 -0.22 -18.90 3.81
N ARG A 228 -1.30 -19.45 4.38
CA ARG A 228 -2.62 -18.81 4.50
C ARG A 228 -3.24 -19.11 5.85
N ALA A 229 -2.70 -18.52 6.91
CA ALA A 229 -3.17 -18.76 8.28
C ALA A 229 -2.86 -17.59 9.21
N GLN A 230 -3.42 -17.66 10.42
CA GLN A 230 -3.22 -16.66 11.49
C GLN A 230 -2.29 -17.19 12.61
N ASN A 231 -1.74 -18.40 12.44
CA ASN A 231 -0.98 -19.11 13.44
C ASN A 231 0.42 -19.53 12.94
N GLN A 232 1.00 -18.82 11.96
CA GLN A 232 2.29 -19.19 11.39
C GLN A 232 3.43 -18.80 12.35
N PRO A 233 4.27 -19.76 12.81
CA PRO A 233 5.39 -19.47 13.69
C PRO A 233 6.54 -18.87 12.89
N THR A 234 6.89 -17.62 13.19
CA THR A 234 7.95 -16.88 12.51
C THR A 234 9.07 -16.54 13.48
N ILE A 235 10.29 -16.99 13.20
CA ILE A 235 11.46 -16.79 14.05
C ILE A 235 12.28 -15.61 13.53
N GLU A 236 12.60 -14.67 14.42
CA GLU A 236 13.58 -13.62 14.16
C GLU A 236 14.99 -14.18 14.34
N VAL A 237 15.83 -14.07 13.31
CA VAL A 237 17.11 -14.80 13.22
C VAL A 237 18.08 -14.41 14.34
N LYS A 238 18.16 -13.13 14.70
CA LYS A 238 19.21 -12.63 15.61
C LYS A 238 18.93 -12.96 17.07
N SER A 239 17.68 -12.82 17.50
CA SER A 239 17.21 -13.02 18.88
C SER A 239 16.71 -14.44 19.13
N GLY A 240 16.38 -15.18 18.08
CA GLY A 240 15.72 -16.49 18.19
C GLY A 240 14.25 -16.41 18.64
N ARG A 241 13.68 -15.20 18.76
CA ARG A 241 12.31 -15.02 19.23
C ARG A 241 11.30 -15.49 18.18
N CYS A 242 10.34 -16.29 18.63
CA CYS A 242 9.18 -16.68 17.82
C CYS A 242 8.04 -15.67 17.98
N TYR A 243 7.41 -15.31 16.87
CA TYR A 243 6.18 -14.56 16.79
C TYR A 243 5.12 -15.40 16.06
N ILE A 244 3.88 -15.35 16.52
CA ILE A 244 2.77 -15.91 15.76
C ILE A 244 2.28 -14.85 14.78
N THR A 245 2.23 -15.17 13.49
CA THR A 245 1.97 -14.18 12.44
C THR A 245 0.80 -14.56 11.53
N THR A 246 0.12 -13.53 11.01
CA THR A 246 -0.82 -13.68 9.91
C THR A 246 -0.07 -13.70 8.59
N GLN A 247 -0.29 -14.74 7.79
CA GLN A 247 0.32 -14.92 6.49
C GLN A 247 -0.72 -15.23 5.42
N ASN A 248 -0.54 -14.62 4.24
CA ASN A 248 -1.37 -14.87 3.07
C ASN A 248 -0.56 -14.65 1.79
N HIS A 249 0.33 -15.58 1.45
CA HIS A 249 1.18 -15.50 0.26
C HIS A 249 1.38 -16.87 -0.41
N GLY A 250 1.46 -16.85 -1.74
CA GLY A 250 1.74 -18.04 -2.56
C GLY A 250 3.15 -18.08 -3.15
N PHE A 251 3.93 -17.02 -2.95
CA PHE A 251 5.30 -16.86 -3.41
C PHE A 251 6.20 -16.53 -2.22
N ALA A 252 7.50 -16.79 -2.33
CA ALA A 252 8.49 -16.48 -1.31
C ALA A 252 9.79 -15.98 -1.94
N VAL A 253 10.58 -15.24 -1.17
CA VAL A 253 11.94 -14.87 -1.54
C VAL A 253 12.85 -16.10 -1.49
N SER A 254 13.70 -16.24 -2.51
CA SER A 254 14.64 -17.35 -2.63
C SER A 254 15.91 -17.11 -1.81
N GLU A 255 16.12 -17.93 -0.78
CA GLU A 255 17.38 -17.95 -0.03
C GLU A 255 18.60 -18.32 -0.90
N LYS A 256 18.39 -19.07 -1.99
CA LYS A 256 19.45 -19.43 -2.94
C LYS A 256 19.97 -18.23 -3.74
N LYS A 257 19.17 -17.17 -3.82
CA LYS A 257 19.50 -15.94 -4.54
C LYS A 257 19.02 -14.73 -3.73
N LEU A 258 19.53 -14.63 -2.51
CA LEU A 258 19.32 -13.48 -1.66
C LEU A 258 20.09 -12.27 -2.25
N PRO A 259 19.51 -11.05 -2.26
CA PRO A 259 20.20 -9.87 -2.76
C PRO A 259 21.51 -9.58 -2.02
N ALA A 260 22.50 -9.05 -2.74
CA ALA A 260 23.76 -8.62 -2.12
C ALA A 260 23.49 -7.52 -1.06
N GLY A 261 24.21 -7.58 0.06
CA GLY A 261 24.03 -6.64 1.18
C GLY A 261 22.84 -6.93 2.09
N PHE A 262 21.93 -7.83 1.71
CA PHE A 262 20.83 -8.30 2.56
C PHE A 262 21.20 -9.57 3.33
N ALA A 263 20.52 -9.75 4.46
CA ALA A 263 20.51 -10.97 5.24
C ALA A 263 19.06 -11.39 5.49
N ARG A 264 18.85 -12.70 5.67
CA ARG A 264 17.58 -13.22 6.17
C ARG A 264 17.31 -12.64 7.55
N TRP A 265 16.14 -12.04 7.73
CA TRP A 265 15.75 -11.43 9.01
C TRP A 265 14.79 -12.33 9.79
N PHE A 266 13.82 -12.91 9.09
CA PHE A 266 12.87 -13.84 9.65
C PHE A 266 12.77 -15.11 8.80
N TYR A 267 12.42 -16.23 9.43
CA TYR A 267 12.10 -17.47 8.73
C TYR A 267 10.91 -18.19 9.38
N ASN A 268 10.22 -19.00 8.60
CA ASN A 268 9.11 -19.80 9.08
C ASN A 268 9.63 -21.02 9.84
N ALA A 269 9.16 -21.27 11.05
CA ALA A 269 9.65 -22.41 11.84
C ALA A 269 9.20 -23.77 11.29
N ASN A 270 8.10 -23.81 10.53
CA ASN A 270 7.55 -25.06 10.00
C ASN A 270 8.31 -25.57 8.77
N ASP A 271 8.77 -24.67 7.89
CA ASP A 271 9.34 -25.05 6.60
C ASP A 271 10.61 -24.28 6.20
N ASN A 272 11.13 -23.44 7.10
CA ASN A 272 12.37 -22.67 6.95
C ASN A 272 12.38 -21.70 5.75
N THR A 273 11.22 -21.37 5.19
CA THR A 273 11.11 -20.38 4.11
C THR A 273 11.41 -18.96 4.61
N ASN A 274 11.80 -18.07 3.69
CA ASN A 274 12.09 -16.67 4.02
C ASN A 274 10.82 -15.95 4.48
N GLU A 275 10.87 -15.35 5.67
CA GLU A 275 9.77 -14.53 6.21
C GLU A 275 10.15 -13.04 6.33
N GLY A 276 11.34 -12.67 5.87
CA GLY A 276 11.79 -11.30 5.83
C GLY A 276 13.28 -11.16 5.52
N ILE A 277 13.66 -10.01 5.01
CA ILE A 277 15.04 -9.63 4.70
C ILE A 277 15.36 -8.26 5.28
N ILE A 278 16.62 -8.06 5.65
CA ILE A 278 17.11 -6.79 6.18
C ILE A 278 18.48 -6.48 5.56
N HIS A 279 18.67 -5.24 5.11
CA HIS A 279 19.96 -4.79 4.62
C HIS A 279 20.93 -4.57 5.79
N LYS A 280 22.19 -4.97 5.64
CA LYS A 280 23.21 -4.94 6.72
C LYS A 280 23.53 -3.53 7.22
N SER A 281 23.52 -2.52 6.35
CA SER A 281 23.83 -1.12 6.68
C SER A 281 22.75 -0.08 6.30
N LEU A 282 22.18 -0.19 5.10
CA LEU A 282 21.15 0.73 4.57
C LEU A 282 19.76 0.52 5.22
N PRO A 283 18.87 1.54 5.21
CA PRO A 283 17.58 1.50 5.88
C PRO A 283 16.50 0.74 5.08
N PHE A 284 16.85 -0.43 4.54
CA PHE A 284 15.93 -1.27 3.76
C PHE A 284 15.65 -2.56 4.49
N PHE A 285 14.37 -2.89 4.64
CA PHE A 285 13.95 -4.15 5.21
C PHE A 285 12.54 -4.50 4.75
N SER A 286 12.18 -5.76 4.87
CA SER A 286 10.85 -6.22 4.54
C SER A 286 10.52 -7.53 5.22
N ILE A 287 9.23 -7.81 5.33
CA ILE A 287 8.69 -9.02 5.93
C ILE A 287 7.60 -9.64 5.07
N GLN A 288 7.52 -10.97 5.10
CA GLN A 288 6.62 -11.74 4.24
C GLN A 288 5.22 -11.91 4.85
N PHE A 289 5.10 -11.76 6.18
CA PHE A 289 3.85 -11.77 6.93
C PHE A 289 3.22 -10.37 7.04
N HIS A 290 2.05 -10.30 7.66
CA HIS A 290 1.23 -9.10 7.79
C HIS A 290 1.31 -8.51 9.21
N PRO A 291 2.17 -7.51 9.47
CA PRO A 291 2.33 -6.93 10.80
C PRO A 291 1.10 -6.13 11.23
N GLU A 292 0.26 -5.73 10.27
CA GLU A 292 -1.01 -5.06 10.51
C GLU A 292 -2.13 -6.00 10.92
N ALA A 293 -1.93 -7.32 10.90
CA ALA A 293 -2.95 -8.33 11.22
C ALA A 293 -4.26 -8.08 10.44
N ALA A 294 -5.42 -8.10 11.11
CA ALA A 294 -6.75 -7.90 10.53
C ALA A 294 -7.05 -8.88 9.36
N PRO A 295 -7.29 -10.17 9.66
CA PRO A 295 -7.39 -10.79 11.00
C PRO A 295 -6.05 -11.31 11.57
N GLY A 296 -6.09 -11.87 12.77
CA GLY A 296 -4.98 -12.57 13.44
C GLY A 296 -4.22 -11.73 14.49
N PRO A 297 -3.08 -12.23 14.99
CA PRO A 297 -2.36 -11.67 16.13
C PRO A 297 -1.66 -10.35 15.81
N THR A 298 -1.56 -9.47 16.82
CA THR A 298 -0.90 -8.15 16.71
C THR A 298 0.55 -8.16 17.21
N ASP A 299 1.14 -9.34 17.39
CA ASP A 299 2.46 -9.58 18.00
C ASP A 299 3.61 -8.85 17.30
N THR A 300 3.42 -8.51 16.02
CA THR A 300 4.44 -7.87 15.17
C THR A 300 4.11 -6.43 14.76
N GLU A 301 3.13 -5.77 15.40
CA GLU A 301 2.77 -4.37 15.08
C GLU A 301 3.97 -3.41 15.33
N PHE A 302 4.89 -3.78 16.22
CA PHE A 302 6.10 -2.99 16.53
C PHE A 302 7.00 -2.72 15.32
N LEU A 303 6.86 -3.49 14.23
CA LEU A 303 7.64 -3.30 13.00
C LEU A 303 7.33 -1.97 12.30
N PHE A 304 6.13 -1.40 12.52
CA PHE A 304 5.84 -0.04 12.08
C PHE A 304 6.61 1.00 12.91
N ASP A 305 6.79 0.79 14.22
CA ASP A 305 7.62 1.66 15.06
C ASP A 305 9.09 1.58 14.65
N TYR A 306 9.57 0.36 14.39
CA TYR A 306 10.91 0.11 13.85
C TYR A 306 11.13 0.87 12.53
N PHE A 307 10.16 0.89 11.62
CA PHE A 307 10.24 1.67 10.39
C PHE A 307 10.42 3.17 10.63
N LEU A 308 9.62 3.76 11.51
CA LEU A 308 9.73 5.19 11.82
C LEU A 308 11.04 5.54 12.53
N GLU A 309 11.54 4.66 13.39
CA GLU A 309 12.86 4.82 14.01
C GLU A 309 13.97 4.84 12.95
N ARG A 310 13.89 3.98 11.92
CA ARG A 310 14.85 3.97 10.80
C ARG A 310 14.79 5.23 9.96
N ILE A 311 13.63 5.86 9.83
CA ILE A 311 13.49 7.17 9.17
C ILE A 311 14.20 8.25 9.98
N THR A 312 13.92 8.34 11.27
CA THR A 312 14.47 9.38 12.15
C THR A 312 15.99 9.28 12.27
N LYS A 313 16.56 8.07 12.35
CA LYS A 313 18.02 7.86 12.42
C LYS A 313 18.75 8.07 11.08
N HIS A 314 18.02 8.13 9.97
CA HIS A 314 18.60 8.32 8.64
C HIS A 314 18.70 9.79 8.23
N LYS A 315 17.97 10.68 8.91
CA LYS A 315 18.09 12.14 8.75
C LYS A 315 19.43 12.62 9.29
#